data_AF-A0A7V0NXJ9-F1
#
_entry.id   AF-A0A7V0NXJ9-F1
#
_cell.length_a   1.000
_cell.length_b   1.000
_cell.length_c   1.000
_cell.angle_alpha   90.00
_cell.angle_beta   90.00
_cell.angle_gamma   90.00
#
_symmetry.space_group_name_H-M   'P 1'
#
loop_
_entity.id
_entity.type
_entity.pdbx_description
1 polymer ?
#
loop_
_entity_poly.entity_id
_entity_poly.type
_entity_poly.pdbx_seq_one_letter_code
_entity_poly.pdbx_strand_id
1 'polypeptide(L)' 'MKPTDTKQKIMDTAEHLFARDGYRGTSLRAITGKAGVNLAAVNYHFGSKTSLLETVI' A
#
# COMPACT_ATOMS: atom_id res chain seq x y z
N MET A 1 -5.83 21.07 -6.19
CA MET A 1 -5.31 19.70 -6.07
C MET A 1 -5.75 19.17 -4.71
N LYS A 2 -6.73 18.25 -4.65
CA LYS A 2 -7.18 17.69 -3.36
C LYS A 2 -5.97 16.99 -2.71
N PRO A 3 -5.72 17.11 -1.40
CA PRO A 3 -4.68 16.32 -0.76
C PRO A 3 -4.97 14.85 -1.07
N THR A 4 -4.09 14.20 -1.83
CA THR A 4 -4.27 12.80 -2.19
C THR A 4 -4.36 12.01 -0.91
N ASP A 5 -5.50 11.34 -0.70
CA ASP A 5 -5.76 10.55 0.49
C ASP A 5 -4.60 9.58 0.72
N THR A 6 -4.07 9.54 1.94
CA THR A 6 -3.04 8.59 2.37
C THR A 6 -3.44 7.16 1.99
N LYS A 7 -4.73 6.83 2.11
CA LYS A 7 -5.29 5.55 1.67
C LYS A 7 -5.03 5.31 0.17
N GLN A 8 -5.36 6.29 -0.68
CA GLN A 8 -5.17 6.18 -2.13
C GLN A 8 -3.70 6.02 -2.50
N LYS A 9 -2.79 6.80 -1.89
CA LYS A 9 -1.34 6.67 -2.12
C LYS A 9 -0.82 5.27 -1.81
N ILE A 10 -1.33 4.66 -0.74
CA ILE A 10 -0.97 3.30 -0.36
C ILE A 10 -1.50 2.31 -1.39
N MET A 11 -2.76 2.44 -1.82
CA MET A 11 -3.38 1.57 -2.82
C MET A 11 -2.64 1.62 -4.17
N ASP A 12 -2.42 2.82 -4.72
CA ASP A 12 -1.75 3.00 -6.02
C ASP A 12 -0.32 2.39 -5.99
N THR A 13 0.39 2.58 -4.89
CA THR A 13 1.73 2.03 -4.72
C THR A 13 1.71 0.52 -4.54
N ALA A 14 0.76 -0.01 -3.78
CA ALA A 14 0.59 -1.43 -3.54
C ALA A 14 0.23 -2.17 -4.82
N GLU A 15 -0.72 -1.65 -5.60
CA GLU A 15 -1.10 -2.17 -6.92
C GLU A 15 0.13 -2.32 -7.83
N HIS A 16 0.89 -1.24 -7.97
CA HIS A 16 2.08 -1.25 -8.82
C HIS A 16 3.14 -2.26 -8.35
N LEU A 17 3.40 -2.34 -7.05
CA LEU A 17 4.39 -3.28 -6.52
C LEU A 17 3.91 -4.73 -6.57
N PHE A 18 2.63 -5.00 -6.29
CA PHE A 18 2.06 -6.33 -6.43
C PHE A 18 2.06 -6.81 -7.89
N ALA A 19 1.77 -5.93 -8.85
CA ALA A 19 1.84 -6.26 -10.27
C ALA A 19 3.27 -6.53 -10.75
N ARG A 20 4.25 -5.78 -10.23
CA ARG A 20 5.67 -5.89 -10.65
C ARG A 20 6.42 -7.03 -9.97
N ASP A 21 6.29 -7.14 -8.65
CA ASP A 21 7.13 -8.00 -7.80
C ASP A 21 6.34 -9.21 -7.23
N GLY A 22 5.03 -9.28 -7.51
CA GLY A 22 4.12 -10.26 -6.93
C GLY A 22 3.81 -10.01 -5.45
N TYR A 23 2.75 -10.64 -4.94
CA TYR A 23 2.35 -10.53 -3.54
C TYR A 23 3.48 -10.94 -2.59
N ARG A 24 4.17 -12.05 -2.87
CA ARG A 24 5.25 -12.57 -2.00
C ARG A 24 6.51 -11.69 -2.03
N GLY A 25 6.85 -11.08 -3.17
CA GLY A 25 8.00 -10.19 -3.31
C GLY A 25 7.79 -8.80 -2.71
N THR A 26 6.54 -8.40 -2.50
CA THR A 26 6.21 -7.08 -1.96
C THR A 26 6.06 -7.11 -0.44
N SER A 27 6.71 -6.19 0.28
CA SER A 27 6.53 -6.00 1.72
C SER A 27 5.78 -4.69 2.03
N LEU A 28 5.11 -4.63 3.19
CA LEU A 28 4.47 -3.38 3.64
C LEU A 28 5.47 -2.23 3.78
N ARG A 29 6.72 -2.52 4.17
CA ARG A 29 7.79 -1.51 4.26
C ARG A 29 8.17 -0.96 2.88
N ALA A 30 8.23 -1.81 1.86
CA ALA A 30 8.51 -1.37 0.50
C ALA A 30 7.40 -0.46 -0.03
N ILE A 31 6.14 -0.82 0.25
CA ILE A 31 4.96 -0.01 -0.09
C ILE A 31 5.03 1.35 0.62
N THR A 32 5.19 1.37 1.95
CA THR A 32 5.20 2.61 2.72
C THR A 32 6.35 3.53 2.34
N GLY A 33 7.53 2.96 2.08
CA GLY A 33 8.71 3.70 1.63
C GLY A 33 8.48 4.37 0.28
N LYS A 34 7.88 3.65 -0.69
CA LYS A 34 7.59 4.19 -2.02
C LYS A 34 6.41 5.16 -2.04
N ALA A 35 5.40 4.95 -1.18
CA ALA A 35 4.24 5.82 -1.04
C ALA A 35 4.54 7.10 -0.23
N GLY A 36 5.70 7.17 0.45
CA GLY A 36 6.08 8.30 1.30
C GLY A 36 5.20 8.43 2.55
N VAL A 37 4.79 7.29 3.12
CA VAL A 37 3.92 7.22 4.31
C VAL A 37 4.56 6.32 5.37
N ASN A 38 4.04 6.33 6.59
CA ASN A 38 4.50 5.45 7.65
C ASN A 38 3.72 4.13 7.68
N LEU A 39 4.29 3.12 8.34
CA LEU A 39 3.65 1.80 8.49
C LEU A 39 2.38 1.85 9.35
N ALA A 40 2.30 2.79 10.31
CA ALA A 40 1.11 2.96 11.15
C ALA A 40 -0.12 3.33 10.31
N ALA A 41 0.04 4.12 9.24
CA ALA A 41 -1.03 4.46 8.31
C ALA A 41 -1.57 3.22 7.58
N VAL A 42 -0.68 2.30 7.18
CA VAL A 42 -1.12 1.03 6.58
C VAL A 42 -1.91 0.19 7.58
N ASN A 43 -1.42 0.06 8.80
CA ASN A 43 -2.11 -0.68 9.85
C ASN A 43 -3.47 -0.05 10.19
N TYR A 44 -3.57 1.29 10.19
CA TYR A 44 -4.82 2.01 10.43
C TYR A 44 -5.83 1.82 9.30
N HIS A 45 -5.41 1.92 8.04
CA HIS A 45 -6.31 1.88 6.88
C HIS A 45 -6.67 0.47 6.41
N PHE A 46 -5.75 -0.50 6.56
CA PHE A 46 -5.86 -1.83 5.97
C PHE A 46 -5.58 -2.97 6.95
N GLY A 47 -4.91 -2.71 8.08
CA GLY A 47 -4.60 -3.73 9.10
C GLY A 47 -3.52 -4.74 8.71
N SER A 48 -3.53 -5.29 7.49
CA SER A 48 -2.58 -6.31 7.03
C SER A 48 -2.25 -6.20 5.54
N LYS A 49 -1.17 -6.88 5.11
CA LYS A 49 -0.80 -6.99 3.69
C LYS A 49 -1.85 -7.71 2.86
N THR A 50 -2.51 -8.73 3.44
CA THR A 50 -3.58 -9.47 2.79
C THR A 50 -4.80 -8.59 2.57
N SER A 51 -5.25 -7.87 3.61
CA SER A 51 -6.41 -6.98 3.47
C SER A 51 -6.13 -5.78 2.55
N LEU A 52 -4.88 -5.29 2.53
CA LEU A 52 -4.46 -4.32 1.52
C LEU A 52 -4.55 -4.89 0.09
N LEU A 53 -4.11 -6.13 -0.12
CA LEU A 53 -4.27 -6.81 -1.42
C LEU A 53 -5.76 -6.90 -1.80
N GLU A 54 -6.62 -7.38 -0.90
CA GLU A 54 -8.08 -7.48 -1.12
C GLU A 54 -8.76 -6.14 -1.45
N THR A 55 -8.16 -5.01 -1.06
CA THR A 55 -8.68 -3.68 -1.38
C THR A 55 -8.23 -3.19 -2.77
N VAL A 56 -7.17 -3.78 -3.32
CA VAL A 56 -6.53 -3.37 -4.58
C VAL A 56 -7.05 -4.16 -5.79
N ILE A 57 -7.55 -5.39 -5.58
CA ILE A 57 -8.18 -6.24 -6.61
C ILE A 57 -9.70 -6.07 -6.59
#